data_AF-A0A176RY74-F1
#
_entry.id   AF-A0A176RY74-F1
#
_cell.length_a   1.000
_cell.length_b   1.000
_cell.length_c   1.000
_cell.angle_alpha   90.00
_cell.angle_beta   90.00
_cell.angle_gamma   90.00
#
_symmetry.space_group_name_H-M   'P 1'
#
loop_
_entity.id
_entity.type
_entity.pdbx_description
1 polymer ?
#
loop_
_entity_poly.entity_id
_entity_poly.type
_entity_poly.pdbx_seq_one_letter_code
_entity_poly.pdbx_strand_id
1 'polypeptide(L)'
;VEETDKITIETPDIAENGAVVPVEITANLPNVKSITIIAEKNPVPLIGQFHFADNAEGWVKTRIKMDKTSNVIAVVKADGKLYAARREVKVTIGGCGG
;
A
#
# COMPACT_ATOMS: atom_id res chain seq x y z
N VAL A 1 13.74 6.48 6.07
CA VAL A 1 12.97 5.83 4.97
C VAL A 1 13.38 6.56 3.70
N GLU A 2 13.91 5.84 2.73
CA GLU A 2 14.39 6.41 1.45
C GLU A 2 13.22 6.48 0.46
N GLU A 3 13.10 7.58 -0.28
CA GLU A 3 12.17 7.65 -1.43
C GLU A 3 12.80 6.96 -2.64
N THR A 4 12.00 6.23 -3.42
CA THR A 4 12.48 5.51 -4.61
C THR A 4 11.39 5.43 -5.67
N ASP A 5 11.81 5.44 -6.93
CA ASP A 5 11.02 5.18 -8.13
C ASP A 5 10.82 3.68 -8.42
N LYS A 6 11.45 2.79 -7.63
CA LYS A 6 11.39 1.33 -7.79
C LYS A 6 10.18 0.68 -7.14
N ILE A 7 9.29 1.47 -6.53
CA ILE A 7 8.04 0.99 -5.94
C ILE A 7 6.89 1.64 -6.70
N THR A 8 6.11 0.82 -7.38
CA THR A 8 4.90 1.24 -8.07
C THR A 8 3.70 0.91 -7.20
N ILE A 9 2.80 1.88 -7.02
CA ILE A 9 1.50 1.68 -6.37
C ILE A 9 0.43 1.93 -7.42
N GLU A 10 -0.31 0.90 -7.79
CA GLU A 10 -1.44 0.99 -8.71
C GLU A 10 -2.75 0.96 -7.91
N THR A 11 -3.51 2.04 -8.05
CA THR A 11 -4.84 2.22 -7.47
C THR A 11 -5.69 3.03 -8.44
N PRO A 12 -7.02 2.93 -8.36
CA PRO A 12 -7.89 3.90 -9.03
C PRO A 12 -7.59 5.31 -8.49
N ASP A 13 -7.72 6.32 -9.34
CA ASP A 13 -7.62 7.73 -8.91
C ASP A 13 -8.81 8.11 -8.01
N ILE A 14 -9.97 7.51 -8.27
CA ILE A 14 -11.22 7.68 -7.51
C ILE A 14 -11.78 6.29 -7.17
N ALA A 15 -11.91 6.00 -5.89
CA ALA A 15 -12.65 4.88 -5.35
C ALA A 15 -14.09 5.30 -5.04
N GLU A 16 -15.03 4.80 -5.85
CA GLU A 16 -16.47 5.03 -5.63
C GLU A 16 -16.99 4.32 -4.38
N ASN A 17 -16.37 3.19 -4.03
CA ASN A 17 -16.70 2.40 -2.85
C ASN A 17 -15.46 2.19 -1.99
N GLY A 18 -15.34 2.98 -0.92
CA GLY A 18 -14.26 2.88 0.06
C GLY A 18 -14.24 1.56 0.83
N ALA A 19 -15.28 0.72 0.77
CA ALA A 19 -15.25 -0.58 1.44
C ALA A 19 -14.38 -1.59 0.67
N VAL A 20 -14.12 -1.35 -0.62
CA VAL A 20 -13.38 -2.26 -1.49
C VAL A 20 -12.54 -1.46 -2.50
N VAL A 21 -11.37 -0.99 -2.05
CA VAL A 21 -10.41 -0.30 -2.91
C VAL A 21 -9.32 -1.28 -3.36
N PRO A 22 -9.18 -1.58 -4.67
CA PRO A 22 -8.08 -2.41 -5.15
C PRO A 22 -6.76 -1.64 -5.07
N VAL A 23 -5.75 -2.30 -4.50
CA VAL A 23 -4.39 -1.77 -4.37
C VAL A 23 -3.43 -2.86 -4.83
N GLU A 24 -2.55 -2.49 -5.76
CA GLU A 24 -1.47 -3.32 -6.24
C GLU A 24 -0.14 -2.60 -6.01
N ILE A 25 0.83 -3.32 -5.45
CA ILE A 25 2.15 -2.79 -5.11
C ILE A 25 3.18 -3.72 -5.71
N THR A 26 4.06 -3.14 -6.52
CA THR A 26 5.21 -3.83 -7.12
C THR A 26 6.49 -3.16 -6.65
N ALA A 27 7.34 -3.91 -5.96
CA ALA A 27 8.64 -3.47 -5.49
C ALA A 27 9.76 -4.13 -6.32
N ASN A 28 10.31 -3.38 -7.28
CA ASN A 28 11.44 -3.78 -8.11
C ASN A 28 12.77 -3.57 -7.37
N LEU A 29 12.87 -4.18 -6.19
CA LEU A 29 14.03 -4.12 -5.30
C LEU A 29 14.60 -5.53 -5.08
N PRO A 30 15.92 -5.69 -4.95
CA PRO A 30 16.51 -6.96 -4.54
C PRO A 30 16.09 -7.32 -3.10
N ASN A 31 15.93 -8.63 -2.84
CA ASN A 31 15.72 -9.19 -1.49
C ASN A 31 14.61 -8.51 -0.67
N VAL A 32 13.43 -8.28 -1.27
CA VAL A 32 12.26 -7.78 -0.56
C VAL A 32 11.88 -8.75 0.56
N LYS A 33 11.84 -8.25 1.80
CA LYS A 33 11.46 -9.02 3.00
C LYS A 33 10.04 -8.74 3.46
N SER A 34 9.56 -7.52 3.25
CA SER A 34 8.19 -7.17 3.61
C SER A 34 7.66 -5.98 2.84
N ILE A 35 6.36 -5.99 2.57
CA ILE A 35 5.59 -4.84 2.08
C ILE A 35 4.51 -4.54 3.13
N THR A 36 4.49 -3.30 3.62
CA THR A 36 3.49 -2.82 4.59
C THR A 36 2.63 -1.75 3.91
N ILE A 37 1.31 -1.91 4.00
CA ILE A 37 0.34 -0.98 3.40
C ILE A 37 -0.30 -0.16 4.52
N ILE A 38 -0.31 1.16 4.33
CA ILE A 38 -0.88 2.12 5.28
C ILE A 38 -1.88 3.01 4.54
N ALA A 39 -3.06 3.21 5.11
CA ALA A 39 -4.01 4.22 4.68
C ALA A 39 -4.07 5.33 5.73
N GLU A 40 -3.44 6.47 5.44
CA GLU A 40 -3.09 7.50 6.42
C GLU A 40 -4.26 8.01 7.27
N LYS A 41 -5.46 8.14 6.68
CA LYS A 41 -6.63 8.72 7.36
C LYS A 41 -7.69 7.70 7.75
N ASN A 42 -7.35 6.41 7.76
CA ASN A 42 -8.23 5.41 8.35
C ASN A 42 -8.13 5.47 9.88
N PRO A 43 -9.21 5.13 10.61
CA PRO A 43 -9.16 4.96 12.07
C PRO A 43 -8.09 3.98 12.51
N VAL A 44 -7.88 2.91 11.72
CA VAL A 44 -6.74 2.00 11.82
C VAL A 44 -5.88 2.16 10.57
N PRO A 45 -4.77 2.92 10.63
CA PRO A 45 -3.96 3.22 9.45
C PRO A 45 -3.24 2.00 8.87
N LEU A 46 -2.78 1.08 9.71
CA LEU A 46 -2.10 -0.13 9.27
C LEU A 46 -3.11 -1.09 8.63
N ILE A 47 -3.00 -1.28 7.32
CA ILE A 47 -3.91 -2.15 6.55
C ILE A 47 -3.42 -3.60 6.56
N GLY A 48 -2.11 -3.78 6.41
CA GLY A 48 -1.52 -5.11 6.41
C GLY A 48 -0.02 -5.06 6.22
N GLN A 49 0.63 -6.14 6.68
CA GLN A 49 2.04 -6.38 6.48
C GLN A 49 2.22 -7.78 5.87
N PHE A 50 2.83 -7.82 4.70
CA PHE A 50 3.10 -9.03 3.95
C PHE A 50 4.57 -9.36 4.09
N HIS A 51 4.88 -10.53 4.62
CA HIS A 51 6.24 -11.04 4.74
C HIS A 51 6.54 -11.98 3.58
N PHE A 52 7.71 -11.80 2.99
CA PHE A 52 8.16 -12.57 1.85
C PHE A 52 9.23 -13.56 2.28
N ALA A 53 9.15 -14.77 1.75
CA ALA A 53 10.26 -15.73 1.83
C ALA A 53 11.42 -15.27 0.95
N ASP A 54 12.59 -15.85 1.15
CA ASP A 54 13.76 -15.55 0.33
C ASP A 54 13.47 -15.86 -1.15
N ASN A 55 13.92 -14.96 -2.05
CA ASN A 55 13.69 -15.02 -3.50
C ASN A 55 12.23 -14.90 -3.98
N ALA A 56 11.27 -14.60 -3.09
CA ALA A 56 9.91 -14.28 -3.53
C ALA A 56 9.87 -12.91 -4.23
N GLU A 57 9.00 -12.79 -5.24
CA GLU A 57 8.76 -11.53 -5.93
C GLU A 57 8.06 -10.54 -4.98
N GLY A 58 8.56 -9.30 -4.93
CA GLY A 58 8.02 -8.23 -4.09
C GLY A 58 6.74 -7.64 -4.65
N TRP A 59 5.69 -8.45 -4.78
CA TRP A 59 4.41 -8.07 -5.36
C TRP A 59 3.24 -8.41 -4.42
N VAL A 60 2.33 -7.45 -4.24
CA VAL A 60 1.09 -7.62 -3.48
C VAL A 60 -0.05 -7.02 -4.24
N LYS A 61 -1.13 -7.79 -4.43
CA LYS A 61 -2.42 -7.28 -4.87
C LYS A 61 -3.50 -7.64 -3.87
N THR A 62 -4.19 -6.63 -3.35
CA THR A 62 -5.22 -6.82 -2.34
C THR A 62 -6.34 -5.78 -2.49
N ARG A 63 -7.42 -5.99 -1.74
CA ARG A 63 -8.51 -5.02 -1.59
C ARG A 63 -8.48 -4.50 -0.16
N ILE A 64 -8.52 -3.18 -0.01
CA ILE A 64 -8.42 -2.50 1.28
C ILE A 64 -9.68 -1.67 1.54
N LYS A 65 -9.98 -1.43 2.81
CA LYS A 65 -10.99 -0.44 3.21
C LYS A 65 -10.34 0.93 3.35
N MET A 66 -11.00 1.98 2.88
CA MET A 66 -10.60 3.37 3.03
C MET A 66 -11.78 4.19 3.57
N ASP A 67 -11.53 5.01 4.59
CA ASP A 67 -12.55 5.85 5.23
C ASP A 67 -12.84 7.11 4.42
N LYS A 68 -11.77 7.77 3.95
CA LYS A 68 -11.83 9.03 3.20
C LYS A 68 -10.62 9.18 2.30
N THR A 69 -10.69 10.17 1.41
CA THR A 69 -9.57 10.57 0.55
C THR A 69 -8.28 10.72 1.36
N SER A 70 -7.29 9.91 1.02
CA SER A 70 -6.02 9.85 1.74
C SER A 70 -4.93 9.20 0.91
N ASN A 71 -3.69 9.32 1.40
CA ASN A 71 -2.57 8.61 0.84
C ASN A 71 -2.61 7.13 1.24
N VAL A 72 -2.48 6.27 0.24
CA VAL A 72 -2.02 4.89 0.40
C VAL A 72 -0.50 4.91 0.35
N ILE A 73 0.14 4.43 1.41
CA ILE A 73 1.58 4.42 1.58
C ILE A 73 2.05 2.96 1.60
N ALA A 74 3.00 2.64 0.73
CA ALA A 74 3.68 1.36 0.72
C ALA A 74 5.05 1.54 1.36
N VAL A 75 5.33 0.82 2.45
CA VAL A 75 6.64 0.75 3.09
C VAL A 75 7.25 -0.61 2.80
N VAL A 76 8.39 -0.62 2.12
CA VAL A 76 9.07 -1.84 1.67
C VAL A 76 10.38 -2.01 2.41
N LYS A 77 10.61 -3.19 2.99
CA LYS A 77 11.89 -3.58 3.57
C LYS A 77 12.65 -4.44 2.57
N ALA A 78 13.82 -3.98 2.15
CA ALA A 78 14.68 -4.67 1.18
C ALA A 78 16.16 -4.43 1.55
N ASP A 79 17.00 -5.46 1.50
CA ASP A 79 18.43 -5.39 1.86
C ASP A 79 18.73 -4.67 3.20
N GLY A 80 17.86 -4.87 4.20
CA GLY A 80 17.99 -4.22 5.51
C GLY A 80 17.62 -2.73 5.55
N LYS A 81 17.26 -2.14 4.40
CA LYS A 81 16.78 -0.76 4.28
C LYS A 81 15.26 -0.69 4.20
N LEU A 82 14.74 0.51 4.47
CA LEU A 82 13.31 0.83 4.35
C LEU A 82 13.10 1.89 3.27
N TYR A 83 12.23 1.55 2.33
CA TYR A 83 11.81 2.39 1.21
C TYR A 83 10.33 2.72 1.35
N ALA A 84 9.91 3.87 0.83
CA ALA A 84 8.48 4.18 0.76
C ALA A 84 8.07 4.84 -0.56
N ALA A 85 6.85 4.52 -0.98
CA ALA A 85 6.11 5.22 -2.01
C ALA A 85 4.72 5.61 -1.46
N ARG A 86 4.13 6.66 -2.02
CA ARG A 86 2.80 7.15 -1.64
C ARG A 86 1.97 7.46 -2.88
N ARG A 87 0.67 7.18 -2.81
CA ARG A 87 -0.30 7.52 -3.86
C ARG A 87 -1.59 8.01 -3.21
N GLU A 88 -2.08 9.17 -3.61
CA GLU A 88 -3.37 9.67 -3.15
C GLU A 88 -4.50 8.91 -3.85
N VAL A 89 -5.49 8.47 -3.08
CA VAL A 89 -6.72 7.87 -3.59
C VAL A 89 -7.90 8.70 -3.10
N LYS A 90 -8.71 9.20 -4.03
CA LYS A 90 -9.94 9.93 -3.70
C LYS A 90 -11.05 8.94 -3.40
N VAL A 91 -11.76 9.13 -2.29
CA VAL A 91 -12.89 8.26 -1.90
C VAL A 91 -14.15 9.10 -1.88
N THR A 92 -15.18 8.69 -2.61
CA THR A 92 -16.47 9.40 -2.62
C THR A 92 -17.41 8.88 -1.53
N ILE A 93 -17.46 7.56 -1.33
CA ILE A 93 -18.23 6.90 -0.27
C ILE A 93 -17.25 6.15 0.62
N GLY A 94 -17.07 6.61 1.86
CA GLY A 94 -16.22 5.96 2.84
C GLY A 94 -16.71 4.55 3.19
N GLY A 95 -15.79 3.63 3.49
CA GLY A 95 -16.15 2.24 3.82
C GLY A 95 -15.33 1.58 4.91
N CYS A 96 -14.53 2.35 5.65
CA CYS A 96 -13.75 1.88 6.80
C CYS A 96 -14.44 2.12 8.17
N GLY A 97 -15.75 2.42 8.16
CA GLY A 97 -16.52 2.74 9.37
C GLY A 97 -17.31 1.57 9.97
N GLY A 98 -17.87 0.70 9.13
CA GLY A 98 -18.98 -0.15 9.59
C GLY A 98 -20.27 0.66 9.76
#